data_AF-A0A840W4I0-F1
#
_entry.id   AF-A0A840W4I0-F1
#
_cell.length_a   1.000
_cell.length_b   1.000
_cell.length_c   1.000
_cell.angle_alpha   90.00
_cell.angle_beta   90.00
_cell.angle_gamma   90.00
#
_symmetry.space_group_name_H-M   'P 1'
#
loop_
_entity.id
_entity.type
_entity.pdbx_description
1 polymer ?
#
loop_
_entity_poly.entity_id
_entity_poly.type
_entity_poly.pdbx_seq_one_letter_code
_entity_poly.pdbx_strand_id
1 'polypeptide(L)'
;MTLPFRWNLVTPDRLGSLLDADCRPDLWFAAELVDCSARVLARSGGGGLHFVGRSLDSMYDLLSGVLAEDPRLMRLPFSRSSEVWVPCDEWREEARVILARCGVTPFRLARTSDPVSFVDIVSTGRTFESLYSLLRDWVEEQREPWDVVRRKIRFIGVVARGKTSPKTRRWQQHAGWTTDLPSGAVSNVSMDPSLYSYLADRQVKLTASFGPSLREEVGIRRDSRTRYALAEAVALVAHGRRPETLATLIRNLSTQKPYPKKWLATLSRA
;
A
#
# COMPACT_ATOMS: atom_id res chain seq x y z
N MET A 1 12.89 -7.56 16.73
CA MET A 1 12.25 -6.28 16.35
C MET A 1 10.77 -6.46 16.10
N THR A 2 9.92 -5.58 16.65
CA THR A 2 8.47 -5.51 16.39
C THR A 2 8.18 -4.73 15.11
N LEU A 3 7.08 -5.04 14.40
CA LEU A 3 6.60 -4.17 13.32
C LEU A 3 6.32 -2.76 13.89
N PRO A 4 6.44 -1.68 13.09
CA PRO A 4 6.05 -0.36 13.54
C PRO A 4 4.61 -0.36 14.08
N PHE A 5 4.45 0.19 15.28
CA PHE A 5 3.16 0.22 15.96
C PHE A 5 2.11 0.97 15.11
N ARG A 6 0.94 0.36 14.97
CA ARG A 6 -0.30 1.00 14.53
C ARG A 6 -1.42 0.45 15.40
N TRP A 7 -2.36 1.32 15.77
CA TRP A 7 -3.61 0.90 16.37
C TRP A 7 -4.38 -0.07 15.46
N ASN A 8 -5.07 -1.03 16.07
CA ASN A 8 -6.09 -1.80 15.36
C ASN A 8 -7.34 -0.92 15.21
N LEU A 9 -7.62 -0.50 13.97
CA LEU A 9 -8.73 0.40 13.65
C LEU A 9 -10.01 -0.35 13.28
N VAL A 10 -9.91 -1.67 13.04
CA VAL A 10 -11.05 -2.55 12.78
C VAL A 10 -11.86 -2.75 14.07
N THR A 11 -11.21 -2.78 15.23
CA THR A 11 -11.86 -2.82 16.56
C THR A 11 -11.63 -1.48 17.31
N PRO A 12 -12.37 -0.41 16.95
CA PRO A 12 -12.14 0.93 17.48
C PRO A 12 -12.55 1.08 18.96
N ASP A 13 -13.30 0.13 19.51
CA ASP A 13 -13.68 0.04 20.93
C ASP A 13 -12.46 0.03 21.88
N ARG A 14 -11.29 -0.37 21.36
CA ARG A 14 -10.02 -0.38 22.11
C ARG A 14 -9.29 0.97 22.10
N LEU A 15 -9.83 1.99 21.44
CA LEU A 15 -9.20 3.32 21.33
C LEU A 15 -9.56 4.27 22.50
N GLY A 16 -10.62 3.97 23.26
CA GLY A 16 -11.00 4.74 24.45
C GLY A 16 -11.19 6.23 24.16
N SER A 17 -10.72 7.10 25.06
CA SER A 17 -10.81 8.57 24.95
C SER A 17 -9.89 9.18 23.89
N LEU A 18 -9.17 8.39 23.08
CA LEU A 18 -8.40 8.92 21.95
C LEU A 18 -9.30 9.45 20.83
N LEU A 19 -10.56 9.01 20.81
CA LEU A 19 -11.62 9.47 19.92
C LEU A 19 -12.62 10.37 20.69
N ASP A 20 -12.16 11.48 21.25
CA ASP A 20 -13.11 12.46 21.81
C ASP A 20 -14.09 12.93 20.71
N ALA A 21 -15.38 12.99 21.08
CA ALA A 21 -16.53 13.05 20.16
C ALA A 21 -16.60 14.27 19.22
N ASP A 22 -15.75 15.27 19.43
CA ASP A 22 -15.77 16.53 18.68
C ASP A 22 -14.94 16.49 17.39
N CYS A 23 -14.14 15.44 17.17
CA CYS A 23 -13.35 15.31 15.95
C CYS A 23 -14.13 14.56 14.87
N ARG A 24 -14.86 15.30 14.03
CA ARG A 24 -15.54 14.76 12.84
C ARG A 24 -14.74 15.10 11.57
N PRO A 25 -13.91 14.18 11.06
CA PRO A 25 -13.11 14.42 9.87
C PRO A 25 -14.01 14.52 8.64
N ASP A 26 -13.70 15.47 7.76
CA ASP A 26 -14.34 15.57 6.45
C ASP A 26 -13.69 14.59 5.47
N LEU A 27 -14.45 13.57 5.06
CA LEU A 27 -14.02 12.57 4.08
C LEU A 27 -14.42 12.98 2.64
N TRP A 28 -14.19 14.24 2.27
CA TRP A 28 -14.50 14.81 0.94
C TRP A 28 -13.97 13.96 -0.23
N PHE A 29 -12.94 13.15 0.01
CA PHE A 29 -12.27 12.31 -0.97
C PHE A 29 -12.75 10.85 -1.03
N ALA A 30 -13.68 10.42 -0.18
CA ALA A 30 -14.02 9.01 -0.02
C ALA A 30 -14.48 8.35 -1.34
N ALA A 31 -15.28 9.05 -2.15
CA ALA A 31 -15.78 8.50 -3.42
C ALA A 31 -14.65 8.20 -4.42
N GLU A 32 -13.70 9.13 -4.61
CA GLU A 32 -12.53 8.90 -5.46
C GLU A 32 -11.60 7.83 -4.86
N LEU A 33 -11.48 7.77 -3.53
CA LEU A 33 -10.69 6.74 -2.87
C LEU A 33 -11.26 5.34 -3.10
N VAL A 34 -12.58 5.16 -3.05
CA VAL A 34 -13.26 3.89 -3.37
C VAL A 34 -13.03 3.50 -4.84
N ASP A 35 -13.18 4.44 -5.78
CA ASP A 35 -12.91 4.20 -7.19
C ASP A 35 -11.44 3.80 -7.45
N CYS A 36 -10.50 4.55 -6.87
CA CYS A 36 -9.08 4.23 -6.99
C CYS A 36 -8.75 2.86 -6.37
N SER A 37 -9.38 2.52 -5.25
CA SER A 37 -9.21 1.22 -4.59
C SER A 37 -9.66 0.06 -5.48
N ALA A 38 -10.80 0.20 -6.18
CA ALA A 38 -11.26 -0.80 -7.15
C ALA A 38 -10.22 -1.02 -8.26
N ARG A 39 -9.62 0.06 -8.77
CA ARG A 39 -8.59 -0.01 -9.82
C ARG A 39 -7.29 -0.65 -9.33
N VAL A 40 -6.88 -0.39 -8.08
CA VAL A 40 -5.74 -1.06 -7.43
C VAL A 40 -6.02 -2.56 -7.25
N LEU A 41 -7.17 -2.93 -6.69
CA LEU A 41 -7.57 -4.32 -6.53
C LEU A 41 -7.56 -5.05 -7.87
N ALA A 42 -8.08 -4.45 -8.94
CA ALA A 42 -8.06 -5.06 -10.26
C ALA A 42 -6.64 -5.36 -10.78
N ARG A 43 -5.67 -4.46 -10.54
CA ARG A 43 -4.28 -4.62 -10.98
C ARG A 43 -3.46 -5.54 -10.10
N SER A 44 -3.90 -5.79 -8.86
CA SER A 44 -3.25 -6.76 -7.97
C SER A 44 -3.47 -8.22 -8.38
N GLY A 45 -4.48 -8.49 -9.23
CA GLY A 45 -4.79 -9.82 -9.76
C GLY A 45 -5.15 -10.87 -8.71
N GLY A 46 -5.73 -10.44 -7.57
CA GLY A 46 -6.39 -11.33 -6.60
C GLY A 46 -5.52 -11.92 -5.49
N GLY A 47 -4.22 -11.62 -5.49
CA GLY A 47 -3.28 -12.09 -4.46
C GLY A 47 -3.05 -11.07 -3.34
N GLY A 48 -1.92 -11.20 -2.64
CA GLY A 48 -1.56 -10.32 -1.52
C GLY A 48 -1.35 -8.86 -1.97
N LEU A 49 -1.80 -7.92 -1.16
CA LEU A 49 -1.69 -6.48 -1.37
C LEU A 49 -0.91 -5.85 -0.21
N HIS A 50 0.30 -5.39 -0.50
CA HIS A 50 1.23 -4.78 0.45
C HIS A 50 1.31 -3.29 0.20
N PHE A 51 0.72 -2.50 1.10
CA PHE A 51 0.79 -1.03 1.06
C PHE A 51 2.17 -0.57 1.51
N VAL A 52 2.99 -0.16 0.55
CA VAL A 52 4.35 0.30 0.78
C VAL A 52 4.32 1.75 1.26
N GLY A 53 5.14 2.05 2.27
CA GLY A 53 5.18 3.36 2.90
C GLY A 53 3.93 3.64 3.74
N ARG A 54 3.51 4.91 3.75
CA ARG A 54 2.40 5.42 4.59
C ARG A 54 1.39 6.25 3.81
N SER A 55 1.70 6.55 2.55
CA SER A 55 0.92 7.49 1.73
C SER A 55 -0.48 6.95 1.47
N LEU A 56 -0.61 5.63 1.31
CA LEU A 56 -1.87 4.94 1.08
C LEU A 56 -2.48 4.28 2.33
N ASP A 57 -2.10 4.74 3.53
CA ASP A 57 -2.70 4.25 4.78
C ASP A 57 -4.24 4.39 4.77
N SER A 58 -4.78 5.49 4.24
CA SER A 58 -6.23 5.66 4.09
C SER A 58 -6.90 4.64 3.17
N MET A 59 -6.21 4.23 2.10
CA MET A 59 -6.71 3.19 1.22
C MET A 59 -6.73 1.84 1.94
N TYR A 60 -5.66 1.56 2.71
CA TYR A 60 -5.61 0.39 3.58
C TYR A 60 -6.74 0.40 4.61
N ASP A 61 -6.97 1.52 5.30
CA ASP A 61 -8.02 1.63 6.33
C ASP A 61 -9.41 1.44 5.72
N LEU A 62 -9.70 2.09 4.58
CA LEU A 62 -10.94 1.89 3.83
C LEU A 62 -11.14 0.41 3.48
N LEU A 63 -10.15 -0.23 2.87
CA LEU A 63 -10.24 -1.64 2.45
C LEU A 63 -10.29 -2.61 3.62
N SER A 64 -9.67 -2.30 4.75
CA SER A 64 -9.77 -3.11 5.97
C SER A 64 -11.20 -3.11 6.52
N GLY A 65 -11.94 -2.02 6.35
CA GLY A 65 -13.36 -1.94 6.65
C GLY A 65 -14.22 -2.80 5.71
N VAL A 66 -13.85 -2.85 4.42
CA VAL A 66 -14.55 -3.63 3.40
C VAL A 66 -14.28 -5.14 3.51
N LEU A 67 -13.03 -5.52 3.74
CA LEU A 67 -12.56 -6.91 3.64
C LEU A 67 -12.37 -7.60 5.00
N ALA A 68 -12.72 -6.93 6.11
CA ALA A 68 -12.80 -7.49 7.46
C ALA A 68 -11.64 -8.46 7.84
N GLU A 69 -10.48 -7.89 8.16
CA GLU A 69 -9.25 -8.62 8.54
C GLU A 69 -8.72 -9.64 7.49
N ASP A 70 -9.09 -9.50 6.21
CA ASP A 70 -8.53 -10.34 5.13
C ASP A 70 -6.99 -10.36 5.19
N PRO A 71 -6.37 -11.54 5.37
CA PRO A 71 -4.93 -11.67 5.59
C PRO A 71 -4.10 -11.29 4.35
N ARG A 72 -4.74 -11.04 3.20
CA ARG A 72 -4.08 -10.54 1.99
C ARG A 72 -3.81 -9.04 2.05
N LEU A 73 -4.46 -8.28 2.94
CA LEU A 73 -4.19 -6.86 3.12
C LEU A 73 -3.09 -6.63 4.16
N MET A 74 -1.92 -6.19 3.71
CA MET A 74 -0.77 -5.97 4.59
C MET A 74 -0.25 -4.55 4.44
N ARG A 75 0.21 -3.98 5.56
CA ARG A 75 1.01 -2.76 5.55
C ARG A 75 2.48 -3.12 5.52
N LEU A 76 3.23 -2.36 4.74
CA LEU A 76 4.67 -2.42 4.67
C LEU A 76 5.18 -0.98 4.78
N PRO A 77 5.35 -0.42 6.00
CA PRO A 77 5.78 0.98 6.22
C PRO A 77 7.23 1.29 5.79
N PHE A 78 7.68 0.66 4.71
CA PHE A 78 8.97 0.80 4.05
C PHE A 78 8.99 2.11 3.24
N SER A 79 9.94 2.98 3.53
CA SER A 79 10.10 4.24 2.82
C SER A 79 11.58 4.55 2.64
N ARG A 80 11.93 5.24 1.56
CA ARG A 80 13.25 5.85 1.36
C ARG A 80 13.10 7.37 1.47
N SER A 81 13.85 8.04 2.34
CA SER A 81 13.80 9.51 2.45
C SER A 81 15.01 10.26 1.88
N SER A 82 16.13 9.60 1.56
CA SER A 82 17.31 10.28 0.97
C SER A 82 17.62 9.87 -0.47
N GLU A 83 18.05 10.86 -1.27
CA GLU A 83 18.42 10.69 -2.68
C GLU A 83 19.77 9.98 -2.84
N VAL A 84 20.71 10.22 -1.92
CA VAL A 84 22.10 9.77 -1.99
C VAL A 84 22.37 8.80 -0.84
N TRP A 85 22.13 7.50 -1.03
CA TRP A 85 22.54 6.53 -0.02
C TRP A 85 22.60 5.08 -0.53
N VAL A 86 23.54 4.30 0.03
CA VAL A 86 23.78 2.87 -0.23
C VAL A 86 23.38 2.07 1.03
N PRO A 87 22.48 1.06 0.92
CA PRO A 87 22.13 0.10 1.98
C PRO A 87 23.31 -0.43 2.79
N CYS A 88 23.40 -0.05 4.07
CA CYS A 88 24.18 -0.81 5.04
C CYS A 88 23.48 -2.12 5.39
N ASP A 89 24.24 -3.11 5.86
CA ASP A 89 23.73 -4.47 6.07
C ASP A 89 22.72 -4.55 7.22
N GLU A 90 22.90 -3.77 8.29
CA GLU A 90 21.92 -3.69 9.40
C GLU A 90 20.51 -3.34 8.91
N TRP A 91 20.41 -2.37 8.00
CA TRP A 91 19.14 -1.98 7.42
C TRP A 91 18.55 -3.08 6.54
N ARG A 92 19.38 -3.76 5.75
CA ARG A 92 18.93 -4.87 4.89
C ARG A 92 18.32 -5.98 5.74
N GLU A 93 18.98 -6.35 6.83
CA GLU A 93 18.50 -7.37 7.75
C GLU A 93 17.20 -6.94 8.45
N GLU A 94 17.12 -5.70 8.91
CA GLU A 94 15.87 -5.15 9.48
C GLU A 94 14.70 -5.21 8.47
N ALA A 95 14.95 -4.77 7.23
CA ALA A 95 13.94 -4.79 6.17
C ALA A 95 13.51 -6.22 5.83
N ARG A 96 14.44 -7.19 5.81
CA ARG A 96 14.14 -8.62 5.63
C ARG A 96 13.27 -9.17 6.75
N VAL A 97 13.55 -8.83 8.00
CA VAL A 97 12.73 -9.23 9.16
C VAL A 97 11.30 -8.72 9.01
N ILE A 98 11.11 -7.47 8.58
CA ILE A 98 9.79 -6.89 8.38
C ILE A 98 9.06 -7.53 7.19
N LEU A 99 9.75 -7.71 6.05
CA LEU A 99 9.19 -8.42 4.89
C LEU A 99 8.75 -9.83 5.25
N ALA A 100 9.57 -10.58 6.00
CA ALA A 100 9.24 -11.93 6.45
C ALA A 100 7.99 -11.94 7.34
N ARG A 101 7.85 -10.98 8.25
CA ARG A 101 6.64 -10.80 9.06
C ARG A 101 5.40 -10.45 8.24
N CYS A 102 5.58 -9.77 7.11
CA CYS A 102 4.51 -9.52 6.14
C CYS A 102 4.28 -10.68 5.17
N GLY A 103 4.90 -11.85 5.40
CA GLY A 103 4.76 -13.04 4.56
C GLY A 103 5.52 -12.97 3.24
N VAL A 104 6.41 -11.99 3.08
CA VAL A 104 7.24 -11.79 1.89
C VAL A 104 8.64 -12.32 2.17
N THR A 105 8.92 -13.54 1.69
CA THR A 105 10.25 -14.15 1.74
C THR A 105 10.57 -14.78 0.38
N PRO A 106 11.86 -14.95 0.01
CA PRO A 106 12.23 -15.66 -1.21
C PRO A 106 11.55 -17.03 -1.33
N PHE A 107 11.60 -17.81 -0.25
CA PHE A 107 10.97 -19.14 -0.18
C PHE A 107 9.46 -19.11 -0.50
N ARG A 108 8.71 -18.17 0.09
CA ARG A 108 7.26 -18.03 -0.13
C ARG A 108 6.97 -17.51 -1.53
N LEU A 109 7.72 -16.52 -2.00
CA LEU A 109 7.57 -15.93 -3.33
C LEU A 109 7.78 -16.96 -4.44
N ALA A 110 8.74 -17.87 -4.27
CA ALA A 110 9.01 -18.93 -5.25
C ALA A 110 7.89 -19.98 -5.34
N ARG A 111 7.05 -20.10 -4.30
CA ARG A 111 6.06 -21.20 -4.18
C ARG A 111 4.61 -20.72 -4.22
N THR A 112 4.34 -19.44 -4.02
CA THR A 112 2.97 -18.93 -4.06
C THR A 112 2.36 -19.08 -5.46
N SER A 113 1.14 -19.60 -5.51
CA SER A 113 0.32 -19.60 -6.73
C SER A 113 -0.08 -18.16 -7.09
N ASP A 114 -0.36 -17.36 -6.07
CA ASP A 114 -0.91 -16.02 -6.19
C ASP A 114 0.16 -14.93 -6.24
N PRO A 115 -0.14 -13.82 -6.94
CA PRO A 115 0.73 -12.67 -7.02
C PRO A 115 0.84 -11.94 -5.68
N VAL A 116 1.97 -11.27 -5.45
CA VAL A 116 2.21 -10.35 -4.34
C VAL A 116 2.39 -8.96 -4.93
N SER A 117 1.49 -8.04 -4.58
CA SER A 117 1.41 -6.71 -5.18
C SER A 117 1.81 -5.64 -4.18
N PHE A 118 2.86 -4.89 -4.49
CA PHE A 118 3.32 -3.74 -3.75
C PHE A 118 2.65 -2.47 -4.29
N VAL A 119 1.99 -1.70 -3.43
CA VAL A 119 1.19 -0.53 -3.81
C VAL A 119 1.68 0.68 -3.05
N ASP A 120 1.91 1.79 -3.75
CA ASP A 120 2.29 3.07 -3.15
C ASP A 120 1.79 4.24 -4.01
N ILE A 121 1.77 5.43 -3.42
CA ILE A 121 1.75 6.69 -4.15
C ILE A 121 3.15 6.96 -4.70
N VAL A 122 3.24 7.23 -6.00
CA VAL A 122 4.52 7.29 -6.70
C VAL A 122 4.75 8.64 -7.37
N SER A 123 5.78 9.34 -6.88
CA SER A 123 6.37 10.51 -7.55
C SER A 123 7.53 10.11 -8.46
N THR A 124 8.53 9.38 -7.94
CA THR A 124 9.76 9.02 -8.68
C THR A 124 10.00 7.52 -8.87
N GLY A 125 9.35 6.67 -8.07
CA GLY A 125 9.52 5.21 -8.11
C GLY A 125 10.69 4.65 -7.29
N ARG A 126 11.47 5.51 -6.63
CA ARG A 126 12.68 5.10 -5.88
C ARG A 126 12.41 4.15 -4.72
N THR A 127 11.28 4.29 -4.03
CA THR A 127 10.89 3.35 -2.95
C THR A 127 10.72 1.94 -3.51
N PHE A 128 10.04 1.82 -4.66
CA PHE A 128 9.88 0.54 -5.33
C PHE A 128 11.20 -0.01 -5.87
N GLU A 129 12.08 0.83 -6.41
CA GLU A 129 13.42 0.41 -6.82
C GLU A 129 14.22 -0.19 -5.65
N SER A 130 14.26 0.49 -4.50
CA SER A 130 14.96 -0.01 -3.32
C SER A 130 14.37 -1.30 -2.79
N LEU A 131 13.03 -1.44 -2.79
CA LEU A 131 12.38 -2.69 -2.41
C LEU A 131 12.69 -3.81 -3.41
N TYR A 132 12.66 -3.51 -4.70
CA TYR A 132 13.01 -4.44 -5.77
C TYR A 132 14.44 -4.95 -5.61
N SER A 133 15.43 -4.06 -5.45
CA SER A 133 16.83 -4.45 -5.29
C SER A 133 17.03 -5.33 -4.05
N LEU A 134 16.42 -4.96 -2.92
CA LEU A 134 16.46 -5.77 -1.70
C LEU A 134 15.90 -7.19 -1.93
N LEU A 135 14.75 -7.30 -2.62
CA LEU A 135 14.15 -8.60 -2.94
C LEU A 135 15.00 -9.41 -3.92
N ARG A 136 15.57 -8.76 -4.94
CA ARG A 136 16.44 -9.40 -5.93
C ARG A 136 17.66 -10.03 -5.28
N ASP A 137 18.38 -9.22 -4.49
CA ASP A 137 19.60 -9.63 -3.78
C ASP A 137 19.27 -10.76 -2.79
N TRP A 138 18.17 -10.63 -2.03
CA TRP A 138 17.78 -11.63 -1.05
C TRP A 138 17.36 -12.96 -1.67
N VAL A 139 16.71 -12.94 -2.84
CA VAL A 139 16.37 -14.17 -3.59
C VAL A 139 17.63 -14.86 -4.09
N GLU A 140 18.59 -14.09 -4.60
CA GLU A 140 19.87 -14.61 -5.08
C GLU A 140 20.68 -15.26 -3.94
N GLU A 141 20.79 -14.57 -2.80
CA GLU A 141 21.47 -15.08 -1.61
C GLU A 141 20.85 -16.39 -1.09
N GLN A 142 19.52 -16.51 -1.10
CA GLN A 142 18.82 -17.73 -0.70
C GLN A 142 18.74 -18.79 -1.80
N ARG A 143 19.32 -18.52 -2.98
CA ARG A 143 19.33 -19.42 -4.15
C ARG A 143 17.93 -19.87 -4.59
N GLU A 144 16.93 -19.00 -4.39
CA GLU A 144 15.58 -19.25 -4.89
C GLU A 144 15.48 -18.82 -6.37
N PRO A 145 14.61 -19.45 -7.18
CA PRO A 145 14.58 -19.21 -8.62
C PRO A 145 13.96 -17.85 -8.96
N TRP A 146 14.81 -16.86 -9.24
CA TRP A 146 14.37 -15.50 -9.55
C TRP A 146 13.37 -15.43 -10.72
N ASP A 147 13.56 -16.24 -11.77
CA ASP A 147 12.63 -16.30 -12.91
C ASP A 147 11.20 -16.73 -12.53
N VAL A 148 11.04 -17.45 -11.43
CA VAL A 148 9.74 -17.76 -10.85
C VAL A 148 9.25 -16.59 -10.02
N VAL A 149 10.09 -16.09 -9.10
CA VAL A 149 9.75 -14.99 -8.17
C VAL A 149 9.32 -13.72 -8.91
N ARG A 150 10.07 -13.29 -9.94
CA ARG A 150 9.78 -12.05 -10.69
C ARG A 150 8.44 -12.05 -11.41
N ARG A 151 7.87 -13.22 -11.67
CA ARG A 151 6.52 -13.40 -12.26
C ARG A 151 5.41 -13.33 -11.22
N LYS A 152 5.75 -13.42 -9.93
CA LYS A 152 4.80 -13.37 -8.80
C LYS A 152 4.73 -11.99 -8.17
N ILE A 153 5.73 -11.14 -8.34
CA ILE A 153 5.71 -9.78 -7.80
C ILE A 153 5.07 -8.78 -8.76
N ARG A 154 4.38 -7.77 -8.21
CA ARG A 154 3.84 -6.64 -8.95
C ARG A 154 4.08 -5.35 -8.20
N PHE A 155 4.23 -4.26 -8.95
CA PHE A 155 4.35 -2.90 -8.44
C PHE A 155 3.25 -2.04 -9.05
N ILE A 156 2.38 -1.50 -8.19
CA ILE A 156 1.22 -0.71 -8.58
C ILE A 156 1.43 0.71 -8.06
N GLY A 157 1.79 1.62 -8.96
CA GLY A 157 1.98 3.03 -8.63
C GLY A 157 0.67 3.80 -8.75
N VAL A 158 0.19 4.36 -7.65
CA VAL A 158 -0.86 5.38 -7.66
C VAL A 158 -0.22 6.72 -8.04
N VAL A 159 -0.69 7.32 -9.14
CA VAL A 159 -0.11 8.54 -9.72
C VAL A 159 -1.16 9.62 -9.87
N ALA A 160 -0.79 10.89 -9.76
CA ALA A 160 -1.70 11.99 -10.05
C ALA A 160 -2.22 11.89 -11.50
N ARG A 161 -3.54 12.04 -11.68
CA ARG A 161 -4.19 12.02 -12.99
C ARG A 161 -3.71 13.22 -13.80
N GLY A 162 -2.86 12.96 -14.77
CA GLY A 162 -2.39 13.94 -15.74
C GLY A 162 -3.01 13.74 -17.13
N LYS A 163 -2.49 14.48 -18.10
CA LYS A 163 -2.85 14.32 -19.52
C LYS A 163 -2.54 12.89 -19.99
N THR A 164 -3.46 12.28 -20.71
CA THR A 164 -3.25 11.00 -21.40
C THR A 164 -2.57 11.25 -22.76
N SER A 165 -1.25 11.25 -22.79
CA SER A 165 -0.45 11.36 -24.02
C SER A 165 0.70 10.34 -23.98
N PRO A 166 1.14 9.78 -25.14
CA PRO A 166 2.37 8.99 -25.21
C PRO A 166 3.60 9.73 -24.68
N LYS A 167 3.58 11.08 -24.71
CA LYS A 167 4.65 11.95 -24.20
C LYS A 167 4.56 12.23 -22.70
N THR A 168 3.50 11.77 -22.02
CA THR A 168 3.36 11.98 -20.58
C THR A 168 4.39 11.12 -19.85
N ARG A 169 5.32 11.79 -19.16
CA ARG A 169 6.34 11.15 -18.32
C ARG A 169 5.68 10.22 -17.32
N ARG A 170 6.08 8.94 -17.33
CA ARG A 170 5.69 7.95 -16.32
C ARG A 170 6.93 7.60 -15.51
N TRP A 171 6.77 7.47 -14.19
CA TRP A 171 7.89 7.22 -13.28
C TRP A 171 8.71 5.97 -13.67
N GLN A 172 8.06 4.95 -14.24
CA GLN A 172 8.72 3.72 -14.68
C GLN A 172 9.53 3.85 -15.99
N GLN A 173 9.33 4.88 -16.81
CA GLN A 173 9.96 4.98 -18.15
C GLN A 173 11.48 5.10 -18.11
N HIS A 174 12.03 5.57 -16.98
CA HIS A 174 13.49 5.69 -16.78
C HIS A 174 13.98 4.80 -15.63
N ALA A 175 13.13 3.90 -15.14
CA ALA A 175 13.45 3.00 -14.05
C ALA A 175 13.98 1.69 -14.63
N GLY A 176 15.30 1.58 -14.79
CA GLY A 176 15.96 0.45 -15.46
C GLY A 176 15.58 -0.92 -14.88
N TRP A 177 15.37 -0.99 -13.56
CA TRP A 177 14.97 -2.21 -12.86
C TRP A 177 13.63 -2.79 -13.34
N THR A 178 12.73 -1.96 -13.88
CA THR A 178 11.42 -2.43 -14.34
C THR A 178 11.50 -3.31 -15.58
N THR A 179 12.62 -3.25 -16.33
CA THR A 179 12.85 -4.07 -17.52
C THR A 179 13.14 -5.53 -17.19
N ASP A 180 13.57 -5.84 -15.96
CA ASP A 180 13.75 -7.22 -15.49
C ASP A 180 12.41 -7.88 -15.11
N LEU A 181 11.31 -7.11 -15.05
CA LEU A 181 10.01 -7.65 -14.71
C LEU A 181 9.17 -7.98 -15.96
N PRO A 182 8.29 -9.00 -15.89
CA PRO A 182 7.37 -9.30 -16.98
C PRO A 182 6.46 -8.12 -17.31
N SER A 183 5.96 -8.08 -18.56
CA SER A 183 4.97 -7.10 -18.98
C SER A 183 3.75 -7.12 -18.07
N GLY A 184 3.31 -5.94 -17.62
CA GLY A 184 2.18 -5.77 -16.70
C GLY A 184 2.50 -6.00 -15.22
N ALA A 185 3.72 -6.41 -14.85
CA ALA A 185 4.14 -6.47 -13.45
C ALA A 185 4.25 -5.08 -12.82
N VAL A 186 4.59 -4.07 -13.61
CA VAL A 186 4.59 -2.65 -13.19
C VAL A 186 3.41 -1.94 -13.86
N SER A 187 2.53 -1.35 -13.06
CA SER A 187 1.33 -0.68 -13.58
C SER A 187 1.00 0.59 -12.81
N ASN A 188 0.25 1.49 -13.46
CA ASN A 188 -0.21 2.72 -12.85
C ASN A 188 -1.72 2.72 -12.66
N VAL A 189 -2.17 3.34 -11.56
CA VAL A 189 -3.54 3.72 -11.29
C VAL A 189 -3.58 5.24 -11.08
N SER A 190 -4.38 5.95 -11.87
CA SER A 190 -4.47 7.40 -11.75
C SER A 190 -5.38 7.82 -10.58
N MET A 191 -5.06 8.88 -9.88
CA MET A 191 -5.89 9.42 -8.80
C MET A 191 -6.16 10.90 -9.05
N ASP A 192 -7.31 11.41 -8.64
CA ASP A 192 -7.55 12.86 -8.61
C ASP A 192 -6.31 13.61 -8.05
N PRO A 193 -5.82 14.67 -8.72
CA PRO A 193 -4.61 15.37 -8.28
C PRO A 193 -4.71 15.96 -6.87
N SER A 194 -5.89 16.44 -6.45
CA SER A 194 -6.08 17.02 -5.12
C SER A 194 -6.00 15.95 -4.05
N LEU A 195 -6.60 14.79 -4.29
CA LEU A 195 -6.50 13.63 -3.41
C LEU A 195 -5.08 13.07 -3.37
N TYR A 196 -4.43 12.95 -4.53
CA TYR A 196 -3.03 12.53 -4.62
C TYR A 196 -2.15 13.41 -3.72
N SER A 197 -2.21 14.74 -3.87
CA SER A 197 -1.42 15.67 -3.06
C SER A 197 -1.86 15.71 -1.59
N TYR A 198 -3.12 15.43 -1.28
CA TYR A 198 -3.55 15.26 0.11
C TYR A 198 -2.82 14.07 0.76
N LEU A 199 -2.92 12.89 0.13
CA LEU A 199 -2.34 11.66 0.67
C LEU A 199 -0.81 11.65 0.64
N ALA A 200 -0.19 12.23 -0.39
CA ALA A 200 1.26 12.27 -0.52
C ALA A 200 1.90 13.25 0.46
N ASP A 201 1.36 14.47 0.55
CA ASP A 201 2.11 15.61 1.09
C ASP A 201 1.51 16.19 2.38
N ARG A 202 0.17 16.13 2.54
CA ARG A 202 -0.54 16.92 3.57
C ARG A 202 -1.09 16.08 4.72
N GLN A 203 -1.48 14.84 4.45
CA GLN A 203 -2.10 13.99 5.46
C GLN A 203 -1.10 13.60 6.54
N VAL A 204 -1.51 13.80 7.79
CA VAL A 204 -0.74 13.40 8.98
C VAL A 204 -0.68 11.87 9.06
N LYS A 205 0.53 11.32 9.20
CA LYS A 205 0.76 9.86 9.20
C LYS A 205 0.78 9.30 10.62
N LEU A 206 0.04 8.22 10.85
CA LEU A 206 -0.15 7.58 12.17
C LEU A 206 0.92 6.55 12.53
N THR A 207 1.74 6.14 11.57
CA THR A 207 2.78 5.14 11.77
C THR A 207 4.13 5.76 11.45
N ALA A 208 5.17 5.40 12.18
CA ALA A 208 6.53 5.70 11.78
C ALA A 208 6.85 4.97 10.47
N SER A 209 7.50 5.65 9.53
CA SER A 209 8.16 4.94 8.43
C SER A 209 9.37 4.23 8.99
N PHE A 210 9.65 3.02 8.52
CA PHE A 210 10.97 2.43 8.66
C PHE A 210 11.68 2.51 7.32
N GLY A 211 12.96 2.78 7.37
CA GLY A 211 13.71 3.11 6.18
C GLY A 211 15.13 3.48 6.51
N PRO A 212 16.00 3.46 5.50
CA PRO A 212 17.44 3.60 5.73
C PRO A 212 17.87 4.95 6.31
N SER A 213 16.96 5.91 6.29
CA SER A 213 17.14 7.29 6.72
C SER A 213 16.09 7.73 7.75
N LEU A 214 15.29 6.80 8.30
CA LEU A 214 14.15 7.08 9.18
C LEU A 214 14.16 6.14 10.38
N ARG A 215 14.72 6.61 11.49
CA ARG A 215 14.42 6.12 12.84
C ARG A 215 13.58 7.19 13.53
N GLU A 216 12.31 7.33 13.14
CA GLU A 216 11.38 8.17 13.90
C GLU A 216 11.16 7.51 15.27
N GLU A 217 11.37 8.26 16.36
CA GLU A 217 11.04 7.78 17.70
C GLU A 217 9.56 7.38 17.75
N VAL A 218 9.33 6.13 18.16
CA VAL A 218 8.02 5.48 18.24
C VAL A 218 7.30 5.96 19.50
N GLY A 219 7.04 7.26 19.60
CA GLY A 219 6.17 7.84 20.61
C GLY A 219 4.73 7.89 20.10
N ILE A 220 3.77 7.41 20.90
CA ILE A 220 2.36 7.69 20.66
C ILE A 220 2.16 9.20 20.84
N ARG A 221 2.16 9.94 19.73
CA ARG A 221 1.83 11.37 19.72
C ARG A 221 0.35 11.53 20.05
N ARG A 222 0.02 12.40 21.00
CA ARG A 222 -1.35 12.68 21.44
C ARG A 222 -1.80 14.10 21.11
N ASP A 223 -1.07 14.79 20.22
CA ASP A 223 -1.44 16.12 19.77
C ASP A 223 -2.74 16.11 18.94
N SER A 224 -3.36 17.29 18.78
CA SER A 224 -4.64 17.44 18.09
C SER A 224 -4.60 16.95 16.64
N ARG A 225 -3.45 17.09 15.95
CA ARG A 225 -3.25 16.61 14.58
C ARG A 225 -3.26 15.08 14.53
N THR A 226 -2.61 14.42 15.48
CA THR A 226 -2.59 12.96 15.58
C THR A 226 -3.97 12.41 15.93
N ARG A 227 -4.71 13.08 16.83
CA ARG A 227 -6.11 12.72 17.12
C ARG A 227 -7.02 12.87 15.91
N TYR A 228 -6.88 13.94 15.13
CA TYR A 228 -7.62 14.12 13.88
C TYR A 228 -7.30 13.01 12.87
N ALA A 229 -6.02 12.70 12.67
CA ALA A 229 -5.61 11.62 11.78
C ALA A 229 -6.16 10.26 12.22
N LEU A 230 -6.20 10.00 13.54
CA LEU A 230 -6.79 8.78 14.10
C LEU A 230 -8.30 8.74 13.86
N ALA A 231 -9.00 9.84 14.09
CA ALA A 231 -10.43 9.96 13.80
C ALA A 231 -10.72 9.75 12.30
N GLU A 232 -9.90 10.31 11.40
CA GLU A 232 -10.02 10.10 9.96
C GLU A 232 -9.84 8.63 9.57
N ALA A 233 -8.82 7.97 10.12
CA ALA A 233 -8.56 6.57 9.86
C ALA A 233 -9.71 5.66 10.35
N VAL A 234 -10.26 5.92 11.55
CA VAL A 234 -11.45 5.22 12.07
C VAL A 234 -12.68 5.49 11.20
N ALA A 235 -12.89 6.74 10.79
CA ALA A 235 -14.00 7.11 9.92
C ALA A 235 -13.90 6.42 8.55
N LEU A 236 -12.70 6.19 8.02
CA LEU A 236 -12.47 5.44 6.79
C LEU A 236 -12.79 3.95 6.92
N VAL A 237 -12.39 3.32 8.03
CA VAL A 237 -12.80 1.93 8.31
C VAL A 237 -14.32 1.84 8.41
N ALA A 238 -14.96 2.75 9.15
CA ALA A 238 -16.41 2.81 9.27
C ALA A 238 -17.10 3.09 7.93
N HIS A 239 -16.51 3.91 7.07
CA HIS A 239 -16.99 4.16 5.72
C HIS A 239 -16.88 2.90 4.85
N GLY A 240 -15.78 2.14 4.95
CA GLY A 240 -15.57 0.87 4.25
C GLY A 240 -16.61 -0.20 4.59
N ARG A 241 -17.07 -0.23 5.85
CA ARG A 241 -18.09 -1.18 6.35
C ARG A 241 -19.51 -0.92 5.83
N ARG A 242 -19.75 0.24 5.21
CA ARG A 242 -21.09 0.59 4.73
C ARG A 242 -21.46 -0.28 3.52
N PRO A 243 -22.68 -0.85 3.46
CA PRO A 243 -23.14 -1.62 2.30
C PRO A 243 -23.04 -0.83 0.99
N GLU A 244 -23.27 0.48 1.02
CA GLU A 244 -23.20 1.36 -0.15
C GLU A 244 -21.76 1.48 -0.69
N THR A 245 -20.77 1.46 0.22
CA THR A 245 -19.35 1.47 -0.13
C THR A 245 -18.94 0.17 -0.78
N LEU A 246 -19.34 -0.98 -0.19
CA LEU A 246 -19.11 -2.29 -0.78
C LEU A 246 -19.75 -2.41 -2.17
N ALA A 247 -21.02 -2.01 -2.32
CA ALA A 247 -21.72 -2.03 -3.61
C ALA A 247 -21.05 -1.15 -4.66
N THR A 248 -20.59 0.04 -4.27
CA THR A 248 -19.85 0.95 -5.17
C THR A 248 -18.50 0.37 -5.56
N LEU A 249 -17.76 -0.22 -4.61
CA LEU A 249 -16.50 -0.88 -4.89
C LEU A 249 -16.68 -2.05 -5.87
N ILE A 250 -17.67 -2.93 -5.64
CA ILE A 250 -17.99 -4.06 -6.53
C ILE A 250 -18.36 -3.56 -7.93
N ARG A 251 -19.21 -2.53 -8.04
CA ARG A 251 -19.59 -1.94 -9.32
C ARG A 251 -18.37 -1.42 -10.08
N ASN A 252 -17.53 -0.62 -9.43
CA ASN A 252 -16.34 -0.04 -10.05
C ASN A 252 -15.30 -1.12 -10.40
N LEU A 253 -15.19 -2.16 -9.58
CA LEU A 253 -14.28 -3.28 -9.79
C LEU A 253 -14.73 -4.15 -10.98
N SER A 254 -16.04 -4.32 -11.17
CA SER A 254 -16.62 -5.12 -12.25
C SER A 254 -16.39 -4.53 -13.65
N THR A 255 -16.14 -3.23 -13.76
CA THR A 255 -15.83 -2.56 -15.04
C THR A 255 -14.35 -2.62 -15.41
N GLN A 256 -13.49 -3.15 -14.53
CA GLN A 256 -12.05 -3.17 -14.74
C GLN A 256 -11.60 -4.26 -15.71
N LYS A 257 -10.49 -3.97 -16.40
CA LYS A 257 -9.77 -4.92 -17.26
C LYS A 257 -8.31 -5.07 -16.76
N PRO A 258 -7.80 -6.30 -16.59
CA PRO A 258 -8.52 -7.58 -16.72
C PRO A 258 -9.60 -7.76 -15.64
N TYR A 259 -10.62 -8.59 -15.93
CA TYR A 259 -11.75 -8.78 -15.02
C TYR A 259 -11.30 -9.46 -13.70
N PRO A 260 -11.50 -8.83 -12.54
CA PRO A 260 -10.86 -9.23 -11.28
C PRO A 260 -11.68 -10.28 -10.50
N LYS A 261 -11.87 -11.45 -11.11
CA LYS A 261 -12.74 -12.54 -10.61
C LYS A 261 -12.49 -12.90 -9.13
N LYS A 262 -11.23 -13.01 -8.70
CA LYS A 262 -10.89 -13.40 -7.32
C LYS A 262 -11.33 -12.37 -6.27
N TRP A 263 -11.13 -11.09 -6.55
CA TRP A 263 -11.55 -10.02 -5.64
C TRP A 263 -13.06 -9.88 -5.61
N LEU A 264 -13.73 -9.97 -6.76
CA LEU A 264 -15.20 -9.97 -6.80
C LEU A 264 -15.78 -11.14 -6.00
N ALA A 265 -15.24 -12.35 -6.17
CA ALA A 265 -15.66 -13.51 -5.38
C ALA A 265 -15.42 -13.35 -3.87
N THR A 266 -14.40 -12.58 -3.47
CA THR A 266 -14.16 -12.25 -2.06
C THR A 266 -15.18 -11.25 -1.55
N LEU A 267 -15.35 -10.14 -2.27
CA LEU A 267 -16.24 -9.03 -1.88
C LEU A 267 -17.71 -9.44 -1.86
N SER A 268 -18.14 -10.35 -2.73
CA SER A 268 -19.51 -10.88 -2.71
C SER A 268 -19.82 -11.78 -1.52
N ARG A 269 -18.82 -12.13 -0.70
CA ARG A 269 -18.97 -12.92 0.53
C ARG A 269 -18.76 -12.09 1.80
N ALA A 270 -18.36 -10.84 1.64
CA ALA A 270 -18.08 -9.90 2.73
C ALA A 270 -19.36 -9.22 3.24
#